data_AF-A0A3D4QE97-F1
#
_entry.id   AF-A0A3D4QE97-F1
#
_cell.length_a   1.000
_cell.length_b   1.000
_cell.length_c   1.000
_cell.angle_alpha   90.00
_cell.angle_beta   90.00
_cell.angle_gamma   90.00
#
_symmetry.space_group_name_H-M   'P 1'
#
loop_
_entity.id
_entity.type
_entity.pdbx_description
1 polymer ?
#
loop_
_entity_poly.entity_id
_entity_poly.type
_entity_poly.pdbx_seq_one_letter_code
_entity_poly.pdbx_strand_id
1 'polypeptide(L)'
;MPIKRDLKTDALLKQVSKLMRGSAKGAKATALVHYADQYFAHMPPMDIHARDAETLAGIAKSHWKTAAQHKPGKPSVRAYKPDAKKDGWTANRTVVDIVTEDMPFLVDSVSSEMNRRGLTVHLVV
;
A
#
# COMPACT_ATOMS: atom_id res chain seq x y z
N MET A 1 -12.62 -9.76 -9.03
CA MET A 1 -13.20 -10.54 -7.90
C MET A 1 -12.09 -10.67 -6.86
N PRO A 2 -12.34 -10.34 -5.59
CA PRO A 2 -11.30 -10.43 -4.55
C PRO A 2 -10.74 -11.84 -4.48
N ILE A 3 -9.44 -11.96 -4.21
CA ILE A 3 -8.79 -13.26 -4.06
C ILE A 3 -9.34 -13.92 -2.79
N LYS A 4 -9.66 -15.22 -2.87
CA LYS A 4 -10.14 -15.98 -1.70
C LYS A 4 -9.07 -15.95 -0.61
N ARG A 5 -9.40 -15.30 0.51
CA ARG A 5 -8.52 -15.19 1.67
C ARG A 5 -8.52 -16.50 2.45
N ASP A 6 -7.35 -16.92 2.90
CA ASP A 6 -7.23 -17.97 3.90
C ASP A 6 -7.30 -17.38 5.32
N LEU A 7 -7.43 -18.26 6.32
CA LEU A 7 -7.58 -17.85 7.72
C LEU A 7 -6.40 -16.98 8.22
N LYS A 8 -5.19 -17.25 7.73
CA LYS A 8 -3.98 -16.49 8.11
C LYS A 8 -4.01 -15.09 7.52
N THR A 9 -4.42 -14.97 6.26
CA THR A 9 -4.62 -13.69 5.56
C THR A 9 -5.64 -12.84 6.30
N ASP A 10 -6.79 -13.43 6.64
CA ASP A 10 -7.85 -12.71 7.38
C ASP A 10 -7.38 -12.24 8.76
N ALA A 11 -6.63 -13.09 9.48
CA ALA A 11 -6.07 -12.72 10.78
C ALA A 11 -5.10 -11.53 10.66
N LEU A 12 -4.20 -11.54 9.68
CA LEU A 12 -3.26 -10.44 9.43
C LEU A 12 -4.00 -9.15 9.02
N LEU A 13 -4.94 -9.22 8.07
CA LEU A 13 -5.68 -8.04 7.63
C LEU A 13 -6.59 -7.46 8.74
N LYS A 14 -7.04 -8.30 9.69
CA LYS A 14 -7.73 -7.84 10.90
C LYS A 14 -6.79 -7.05 11.83
N GLN A 15 -5.54 -7.48 11.97
CA GLN A 15 -4.52 -6.73 12.72
C GLN A 15 -4.20 -5.39 12.02
N VAL A 16 -4.03 -5.41 10.70
CA VAL A 16 -3.86 -4.19 9.88
C VAL A 16 -5.03 -3.22 10.11
N SER A 17 -6.27 -3.71 10.06
CA SER A 17 -7.47 -2.90 10.30
C SER A 17 -7.46 -2.27 11.71
N LYS A 18 -7.00 -3.00 12.74
CA LYS A 18 -6.87 -2.46 14.09
C LYS A 18 -5.82 -1.33 14.14
N LEU A 19 -4.67 -1.51 13.50
CA LEU A 19 -3.61 -0.49 13.41
C LEU A 19 -4.09 0.76 12.66
N MET A 20 -4.79 0.57 11.53
CA MET A 20 -5.36 1.65 10.72
C MET A 20 -6.40 2.44 11.51
N ARG A 21 -7.30 1.76 12.22
CA ARG A 21 -8.30 2.39 13.09
C ARG A 21 -7.66 3.21 14.21
N GLY A 22 -6.63 2.68 14.87
CA GLY A 22 -5.92 3.36 15.96
C GLY A 22 -5.17 4.63 15.53
N SER A 23 -4.96 4.81 14.22
CA SER A 23 -4.20 5.94 13.68
C SER A 23 -5.01 7.21 13.40
N ALA A 24 -6.33 7.16 13.56
CA ALA A 24 -7.23 8.30 13.40
C ALA A 24 -8.43 8.19 14.36
N LYS A 25 -9.30 9.20 14.38
CA LYS A 25 -10.54 9.20 15.18
C LYS A 25 -11.77 9.40 14.29
N GLY A 26 -12.93 8.97 14.78
CA GLY A 26 -14.23 9.20 14.14
C GLY A 26 -14.30 8.64 12.71
N ALA A 27 -14.99 9.37 11.83
CA ALA A 27 -15.22 8.96 10.44
C ALA A 27 -13.92 8.65 9.66
N LYS A 28 -12.83 9.37 9.95
CA LYS A 28 -11.53 9.12 9.30
C LYS A 28 -10.95 7.74 9.65
N ALA A 29 -11.15 7.27 10.88
CA ALA A 29 -10.73 5.93 11.29
C ALA A 29 -11.49 4.85 10.52
N THR A 30 -12.80 5.03 10.35
CA THR A 30 -13.64 4.12 9.55
C THR A 30 -13.21 4.10 8.09
N ALA A 31 -12.95 5.27 7.48
CA ALA A 31 -12.48 5.37 6.11
C ALA A 31 -11.13 4.67 5.89
N LEU A 32 -10.18 4.83 6.83
CA LEU A 32 -8.88 4.15 6.77
C LEU A 32 -8.99 2.62 6.84
N VAL A 33 -9.92 2.10 7.65
CA VAL A 33 -10.17 0.65 7.73
C VAL A 33 -10.76 0.13 6.43
N HIS A 34 -11.78 0.81 5.90
CA HIS A 34 -12.40 0.43 4.63
C HIS A 34 -11.38 0.48 3.47
N TYR A 35 -10.58 1.54 3.42
CA TYR A 35 -9.50 1.66 2.45
C TYR A 35 -8.50 0.50 2.54
N ALA A 36 -8.02 0.14 3.73
CA ALA A 36 -7.06 -0.94 3.89
C ALA A 36 -7.61 -2.29 3.41
N ASP A 37 -8.90 -2.57 3.65
CA ASP A 37 -9.54 -3.80 3.17
C ASP A 37 -9.57 -3.86 1.64
N GLN A 38 -9.90 -2.74 0.97
CA GLN A 38 -9.91 -2.64 -0.48
C GLN A 38 -8.50 -2.67 -1.09
N TYR A 39 -7.54 -2.00 -0.44
CA TYR A 39 -6.15 -1.90 -0.87
C TYR A 39 -5.48 -3.28 -0.98
N PHE A 40 -5.84 -4.21 -0.10
CA PHE A 40 -5.31 -5.57 -0.09
C PHE A 40 -6.25 -6.63 -0.69
N ALA A 41 -7.38 -6.24 -1.29
CA ALA A 41 -8.41 -7.17 -1.75
C ALA A 41 -7.95 -8.11 -2.89
N HIS A 42 -6.95 -7.69 -3.67
CA HIS A 42 -6.44 -8.43 -4.82
C HIS A 42 -4.99 -8.89 -4.64
N MET A 43 -4.42 -8.72 -3.44
CA MET A 43 -3.07 -9.21 -3.17
C MET A 43 -3.07 -10.74 -2.94
N PRO A 44 -2.13 -11.49 -3.54
CA PRO A 44 -1.97 -12.91 -3.26
C PRO A 44 -1.68 -13.15 -1.76
N PRO A 45 -2.24 -14.22 -1.15
CA PRO A 45 -1.97 -14.57 0.24
C PRO A 45 -0.49 -14.66 0.59
N MET A 46 0.33 -15.22 -0.32
CA MET A 46 1.78 -15.33 -0.12
C MET A 46 2.48 -13.98 0.07
N ASP A 47 2.05 -12.93 -0.65
CA ASP A 47 2.62 -11.59 -0.51
C ASP A 47 2.18 -10.90 0.78
N ILE A 48 0.95 -11.16 1.22
CA ILE A 48 0.45 -10.70 2.52
C ILE A 48 1.23 -11.39 3.64
N HIS A 49 1.45 -12.70 3.55
CA HIS A 49 2.13 -13.50 4.58
C HIS A 49 3.62 -13.22 4.69
N ALA A 50 4.24 -12.68 3.64
CA ALA A 50 5.65 -12.31 3.63
C ALA A 50 5.96 -11.08 4.50
N ARG A 51 4.96 -10.45 5.12
CA ARG A 51 5.06 -9.19 5.85
C ARG A 51 4.26 -9.26 7.15
N ASP A 52 4.70 -8.49 8.15
CA ASP A 52 3.94 -8.29 9.38
C ASP A 52 2.85 -7.22 9.20
N ALA A 53 1.94 -7.14 10.17
CA ALA A 53 0.79 -6.24 10.13
C ALA A 53 1.23 -4.76 10.17
N GLU A 54 2.30 -4.44 10.89
CA GLU A 54 2.89 -3.11 10.98
C GLU A 54 3.40 -2.61 9.63
N THR A 55 4.11 -3.46 8.89
CA THR A 55 4.60 -3.16 7.55
C THR A 55 3.44 -2.98 6.57
N LEU A 56 2.47 -3.89 6.58
CA LEU A 56 1.28 -3.78 5.71
C LEU A 56 0.47 -2.51 6.01
N ALA A 57 0.23 -2.20 7.28
CA ALA A 57 -0.43 -0.95 7.68
C ALA A 57 0.40 0.27 7.28
N GLY A 58 1.74 0.19 7.40
CA GLY A 58 2.68 1.20 6.95
C GLY A 58 2.54 1.52 5.46
N ILE A 59 2.58 0.49 4.60
CA ILE A 59 2.41 0.61 3.15
C ILE A 59 1.10 1.34 2.82
N ALA A 60 -0.04 0.79 3.28
CA ALA A 60 -1.35 1.33 2.98
C ALA A 60 -1.51 2.77 3.50
N LYS A 61 -1.15 3.02 4.76
CA LYS A 61 -1.26 4.36 5.37
C LYS A 61 -0.38 5.39 4.66
N SER A 62 0.80 4.97 4.22
CA SER A 62 1.74 5.85 3.53
C SER A 62 1.22 6.26 2.16
N HIS A 63 0.65 5.31 1.41
CA HIS A 63 0.01 5.58 0.12
C HIS A 63 -1.27 6.41 0.26
N TRP A 64 -2.09 6.16 1.29
CA TRP A 64 -3.23 7.01 1.66
C TRP A 64 -2.82 8.47 1.89
N LYS A 65 -1.71 8.71 2.61
CA LYS A 65 -1.19 10.07 2.83
C LYS A 65 -0.80 10.75 1.51
N THR A 66 -0.20 10.00 0.59
CA THR A 66 0.13 10.49 -0.76
C THR A 66 -1.14 10.85 -1.53
N ALA A 67 -2.16 9.99 -1.49
CA ALA A 67 -3.45 10.22 -2.15
C ALA A 67 -4.19 11.43 -1.57
N ALA A 68 -4.13 11.65 -0.25
CA ALA A 68 -4.76 12.80 0.40
C ALA A 68 -4.17 14.17 0.00
N GLN A 69 -2.98 14.18 -0.62
CA GLN A 69 -2.31 15.39 -1.11
C GLN A 69 -2.38 15.52 -2.65
N HIS A 70 -2.99 14.55 -3.33
CA HIS A 70 -3.08 14.51 -4.77
C HIS A 70 -3.89 15.68 -5.32
N LYS A 71 -3.40 16.26 -6.42
CA LYS A 71 -4.08 17.33 -7.16
C LYS A 71 -4.50 16.78 -8.54
N PRO A 72 -5.77 16.95 -8.94
CA PRO A 72 -6.23 16.50 -10.26
C PRO A 72 -5.37 17.01 -11.41
N GLY A 73 -5.30 16.24 -12.49
CA GLY A 73 -4.57 16.55 -13.71
C GLY A 73 -3.05 16.36 -13.67
N LYS A 74 -2.46 15.97 -12.53
CA LYS A 74 -1.02 15.61 -12.43
C LYS A 74 -0.78 14.42 -11.51
N PRO A 75 -0.02 13.40 -11.94
CA PRO A 75 0.32 12.28 -11.07
C PRO A 75 1.15 12.75 -9.87
N SER A 76 0.87 12.16 -8.71
CA SER A 76 1.68 12.31 -7.50
C SER A 76 2.55 11.07 -7.34
N VAL A 77 3.86 11.26 -7.45
CA VAL A 77 4.85 10.18 -7.36
C VAL A 77 5.80 10.46 -6.21
N ARG A 78 6.01 9.47 -5.33
CA ARG A 78 6.96 9.57 -4.22
C ARG A 78 7.79 8.30 -4.11
N ALA A 79 9.10 8.43 -4.34
CA ALA A 79 10.08 7.37 -4.07
C ALA A 79 10.80 7.62 -2.75
N TYR A 80 10.80 6.66 -1.84
CA TYR A 80 11.38 6.81 -0.49
C TYR A 80 11.75 5.47 0.12
N LYS A 81 12.72 5.48 1.05
CA LYS A 81 12.98 4.35 1.94
C LYS A 81 12.30 4.67 3.28
N PRO A 82 11.28 3.90 3.72
CA PRO A 82 10.60 4.16 4.98
C PRO A 82 11.56 4.12 6.16
N ASP A 83 11.46 5.11 7.04
CA ASP A 83 12.21 5.18 8.28
C ASP A 83 11.29 5.07 9.51
N ALA A 84 11.69 4.26 10.49
CA ALA A 84 10.86 3.99 11.66
C ALA A 84 10.53 5.25 12.48
N LYS A 85 11.46 6.21 12.58
CA LYS A 85 11.25 7.44 13.37
C LYS A 85 10.38 8.44 12.61
N LYS A 86 10.63 8.60 11.31
CA LYS A 86 9.93 9.59 10.48
C LYS A 86 8.55 9.11 10.02
N ASP A 87 8.47 7.87 9.55
CA ASP A 87 7.29 7.34 8.87
C ASP A 87 6.45 6.41 9.76
N GLY A 88 7.04 5.93 10.86
CA GLY A 88 6.38 5.02 11.82
C GLY A 88 6.39 3.56 11.38
N TRP A 89 7.14 3.23 10.33
CA TRP A 89 7.35 1.88 9.82
C TRP A 89 8.66 1.83 9.04
N THR A 90 9.18 0.64 8.78
CA THR A 90 10.42 0.43 8.02
C THR A 90 10.19 -0.57 6.91
N ALA A 91 11.00 -0.49 5.86
CA ALA A 91 11.09 -1.53 4.85
C ALA A 91 12.54 -1.74 4.43
N ASN A 92 12.87 -2.98 4.08
CA ASN A 92 14.19 -3.34 3.56
C ASN A 92 14.45 -2.84 2.14
N ARG A 93 13.45 -2.20 1.51
CA ARG A 93 13.47 -1.78 0.09
C ARG A 93 12.87 -0.38 -0.06
N THR A 94 13.20 0.27 -1.18
CA THR A 94 12.57 1.51 -1.61
C THR A 94 11.12 1.26 -2.00
N VAL A 95 10.24 2.18 -1.61
CA VAL A 95 8.83 2.20 -1.98
C VAL A 95 8.58 3.37 -2.92
N VAL A 96 7.78 3.12 -3.96
CA VAL A 96 7.34 4.14 -4.90
C VAL A 96 5.81 4.18 -4.84
N ASP A 97 5.29 5.26 -4.25
CA ASP A 97 3.86 5.53 -4.27
C ASP A 97 3.53 6.29 -5.56
N ILE A 98 2.52 5.82 -6.29
CA ILE A 98 1.99 6.50 -7.48
C ILE A 98 0.50 6.71 -7.24
N VAL A 99 0.04 7.95 -7.37
CA VAL A 99 -1.39 8.31 -7.35
C VAL A 99 -1.67 9.14 -8.59
N THR A 100 -2.60 8.69 -9.40
CA THR A 100 -2.96 9.30 -10.67
C THR A 100 -4.43 9.07 -10.93
N GLU A 101 -5.00 9.88 -11.81
CA GLU A 101 -6.25 9.52 -12.48
C GLU A 101 -6.03 8.24 -13.31
N ASP A 102 -7.10 7.49 -13.53
CA ASP A 102 -7.04 6.19 -14.20
C ASP A 102 -6.37 6.32 -15.58
N MET A 103 -5.40 5.44 -15.84
CA MET A 103 -4.63 5.41 -17.08
C MET A 103 -4.43 3.95 -17.50
N PRO A 104 -4.83 3.57 -18.73
CA PRO A 104 -4.58 2.23 -19.25
C PRO A 104 -3.10 1.86 -19.18
N PHE A 105 -2.81 0.58 -18.84
CA PHE A 105 -1.46 0.01 -18.81
C PHE A 105 -0.47 0.66 -17.82
N LEU A 106 -0.93 1.44 -16.84
CA LEU A 106 -0.04 2.11 -15.88
C LEU A 106 0.93 1.14 -15.19
N VAL A 107 0.40 0.05 -14.61
CA VAL A 107 1.20 -0.91 -13.84
C VAL A 107 2.25 -1.59 -14.71
N ASP A 108 1.86 -2.05 -15.90
CA ASP A 108 2.76 -2.72 -16.84
C ASP A 108 3.84 -1.77 -17.37
N SER A 109 3.46 -0.53 -17.69
CA SER A 109 4.36 0.50 -18.19
C SER A 109 5.41 0.89 -17.15
N VAL A 110 4.98 1.11 -15.90
CA VAL A 110 5.90 1.42 -14.79
C VAL A 110 6.82 0.24 -14.52
N SER A 111 6.29 -0.98 -14.47
CA SER A 111 7.10 -2.19 -14.23
C SER A 111 8.12 -2.41 -15.33
N SER A 112 7.73 -2.23 -16.59
CA SER A 112 8.62 -2.31 -17.75
C SER A 112 9.73 -1.24 -17.71
N GLU A 113 9.41 0.00 -17.35
CA GLU A 113 10.40 1.06 -17.21
C GLU A 113 11.38 0.83 -16.06
N MET A 114 10.91 0.31 -14.92
CA MET A 114 11.78 -0.08 -13.81
C MET A 114 12.76 -1.18 -14.26
N ASN A 115 12.24 -2.22 -14.92
CA ASN A 115 13.06 -3.31 -15.45
C ASN A 115 14.08 -2.82 -16.50
N ARG A 116 13.67 -1.92 -17.41
CA ARG A 116 14.57 -1.29 -18.41
C ARG A 116 15.74 -0.56 -17.76
N ARG A 117 15.54 0.00 -16.57
CA ARG A 117 16.59 0.66 -15.76
C ARG A 117 17.38 -0.30 -14.87
N GLY A 118 17.13 -1.60 -14.95
CA GLY A 118 17.77 -2.60 -14.10
C GLY A 118 17.27 -2.60 -12.65
N LEU A 119 16.09 -2.03 -12.39
CA LEU A 119 15.48 -1.99 -11.07
C LEU A 119 14.45 -3.12 -10.93
N THR A 120 14.71 -4.06 -10.01
CA THR A 120 13.79 -5.16 -9.73
C THR A 120 12.58 -4.68 -8.94
N VAL A 121 11.37 -4.94 -9.47
CA VAL A 121 10.11 -4.76 -8.73
C VAL A 121 9.85 -6.00 -7.89
N HIS A 122 9.72 -5.82 -6.57
CA HIS A 122 9.56 -6.93 -5.61
C HIS A 122 8.13 -7.11 -5.11
N LEU A 123 7.28 -6.10 -5.29
CA LEU A 123 5.87 -6.13 -4.92
C LEU A 123 5.14 -5.06 -5.73
N VAL A 124 3.96 -5.41 -6.21
CA VAL A 124 2.93 -4.47 -6.67
C VAL A 124 1.71 -4.72 -5.80
N VAL A 125 1.07 -3.63 -5.35
CA VAL A 125 -0.15 -3.67 -4.52
C VAL A 125 -1.31 -3.07 -5.28
#